data_AF-A0A921ZZ16-F1
#
_entry.id   AF-A0A921ZZ16-F1
#
_cell.length_a   1.000
_cell.length_b   1.000
_cell.length_c   1.000
_cell.angle_alpha   90.00
_cell.angle_beta   90.00
_cell.angle_gamma   90.00
#
_symmetry.space_group_name_H-M   'P 1'
#
loop_
_entity.id
_entity.type
_entity.pdbx_description
1 polymer ?
#
loop_
_entity_poly.entity_id
_entity_poly.type
_entity_poly.pdbx_seq_one_letter_code
_entity_poly.pdbx_strand_id
1 'polypeptide(L)'
;MALNSSYICDQEPDLVEAYTNFASTFVRGSSKEVLAASGSLLEVSFQKVAICCTAMHRGAALAAMSYLSCFLDVGLASLLECMTCIPEGSFSSMAIQVISHSGEGLVSNVVYALLGVSAMSRVHKCATILQQLAAMCSLSERTTWKTNLCWESLHGWLHSAVHALPVEYLNQGEAESLVPVWLKALAGAASDYLESKSCDGGKSNYGHMQGKGGRVLKRLVREFADNHRNVPNLT
;
A
#
# COMPACT_ATOMS: atom_id res chain seq x y z
N MET A 1 3.65 10.83 19.05
CA MET A 1 4.12 11.50 17.81
C MET A 1 2.92 12.06 17.05
N ALA A 2 2.99 13.33 16.64
CA ALA A 2 1.88 14.16 16.20
C ALA A 2 1.47 13.99 14.72
N LEU A 3 1.96 12.96 14.01
CA LEU A 3 1.60 12.66 12.61
C LEU A 3 0.17 12.13 12.49
N ASN A 4 -0.81 12.93 12.89
CA ASN A 4 -2.22 12.57 12.90
C ASN A 4 -2.98 13.22 11.71
N SER A 5 -2.31 14.06 10.93
CA SER A 5 -2.87 14.71 9.72
C SER A 5 -1.76 15.00 8.71
N SER A 6 -2.12 15.07 7.43
CA SER A 6 -1.21 15.46 6.36
C SER A 6 -0.68 16.89 6.52
N TYR A 7 -1.48 17.79 7.07
CA TYR A 7 -1.08 19.16 7.40
C TYR A 7 0.16 19.21 8.31
N ILE A 8 0.20 18.37 9.34
CA ILE A 8 1.38 18.30 10.23
C ILE A 8 2.59 17.73 9.49
N CYS A 9 2.38 16.74 8.60
CA CYS A 9 3.44 16.21 7.74
C CYS A 9 4.02 17.30 6.81
N ASP A 10 3.21 18.30 6.41
CA ASP A 10 3.64 19.43 5.57
C ASP A 10 4.38 20.52 6.36
N GLN A 11 4.10 20.69 7.64
CA GLN A 11 4.83 21.64 8.51
C GLN A 11 6.20 21.10 8.93
N GLU A 12 6.32 19.79 9.11
CA GLU A 12 7.55 19.13 9.59
C GLU A 12 7.99 17.97 8.67
N PRO A 13 8.30 18.22 7.38
CA PRO A 13 8.62 17.15 6.43
C PRO A 13 9.88 16.37 6.82
N ASP A 14 10.88 17.03 7.39
CA ASP A 14 12.13 16.39 7.86
C ASP A 14 11.86 15.37 8.98
N LEU A 15 10.88 15.65 9.84
CA LEU A 15 10.47 14.72 10.90
C LEU A 15 9.83 13.46 10.31
N VAL A 16 9.00 13.62 9.29
CA VAL A 16 8.38 12.50 8.57
C VAL A 16 9.45 11.64 7.90
N GLU A 17 10.41 12.27 7.22
CA GLU A 17 11.51 11.56 6.57
C GLU A 17 12.38 10.82 7.58
N ALA A 18 12.78 11.47 8.68
CA ALA A 18 13.55 10.84 9.74
C ALA A 18 12.80 9.65 10.37
N TYR A 19 11.51 9.83 10.68
CA TYR A 19 10.68 8.79 11.26
C TYR A 19 10.50 7.58 10.33
N THR A 20 10.16 7.82 9.06
CA THR A 20 9.93 6.74 8.08
C THR A 20 11.22 5.99 7.74
N ASN A 21 12.36 6.67 7.74
CA ASN A 21 13.68 6.03 7.60
C ASN A 21 14.03 5.17 8.81
N PHE A 22 13.80 5.67 10.03
CA PHE A 22 13.95 4.89 11.25
C PHE A 22 13.04 3.65 11.23
N ALA A 23 11.74 3.82 10.96
CA ALA A 23 10.76 2.75 10.95
C ALA A 23 11.09 1.71 9.86
N SER A 24 11.53 2.14 8.67
CA SER A 24 11.97 1.24 7.60
C SER A 24 13.22 0.44 7.96
N THR A 25 14.12 1.03 8.75
CA THR A 25 15.32 0.36 9.25
C THR A 25 14.96 -0.64 10.35
N PHE A 26 14.06 -0.26 11.25
CA PHE A 26 13.53 -1.13 12.29
C PHE A 26 12.85 -2.36 11.69
N VAL A 27 11.97 -2.17 10.70
CA VAL A 27 11.24 -3.28 10.07
C VAL A 27 12.17 -4.25 9.32
N ARG A 28 13.22 -3.75 8.66
CA ARG A 28 14.17 -4.61 7.92
C ARG A 28 15.25 -5.25 8.80
N GLY A 29 15.66 -4.55 9.86
CA GLY A 29 16.81 -4.92 10.67
C GLY A 29 16.47 -5.73 11.93
N SER A 30 15.20 -5.75 12.35
CA SER A 30 14.78 -6.47 13.56
C SER A 30 14.46 -7.92 13.29
N SER A 31 14.62 -8.78 14.30
CA SER A 31 14.19 -10.17 14.20
C SER A 31 12.66 -10.29 14.14
N LYS A 32 12.16 -11.41 13.59
CA LYS A 32 10.71 -11.63 13.45
C LYS A 32 9.98 -11.62 14.80
N GLU A 33 10.64 -12.06 15.86
CA GLU A 33 10.09 -12.06 17.22
C GLU A 33 9.89 -10.63 17.74
N VAL A 34 10.88 -9.75 17.51
CA VAL A 34 10.79 -8.33 17.90
C VAL A 34 9.69 -7.63 17.10
N LEU A 35 9.60 -7.92 15.80
CA LEU A 35 8.54 -7.35 14.96
C LEU A 35 7.16 -7.84 15.39
N ALA A 36 7.00 -9.13 15.69
CA ALA A 36 5.74 -9.69 16.18
C ALA A 36 5.31 -9.06 17.51
N ALA A 37 6.25 -8.87 18.45
CA ALA A 37 5.99 -8.20 19.73
C ALA A 37 5.64 -6.71 19.58
N SER A 38 6.02 -6.08 18.47
CA SER A 38 5.80 -4.65 18.20
C SER A 38 4.49 -4.35 17.47
N GLY A 39 3.59 -5.33 17.35
CA GLY A 39 2.40 -5.25 16.48
C GLY A 39 1.55 -3.99 16.66
N SER A 40 1.18 -3.63 17.89
CA SER A 40 0.38 -2.43 18.17
C SER A 40 1.09 -1.12 17.79
N LEU A 41 2.41 -1.04 18.00
CA LEU A 41 3.22 0.12 17.63
C LEU A 41 3.38 0.21 16.11
N LEU A 42 3.57 -0.92 15.45
CA LEU A 42 3.66 -1.00 13.99
C LEU A 42 2.33 -0.68 13.32
N GLU A 43 1.20 -1.09 13.90
CA GLU A 43 -0.14 -0.73 13.41
C GLU A 43 -0.36 0.78 13.43
N VAL A 44 -0.11 1.41 14.59
CA VAL A 44 -0.24 2.87 14.73
C VAL A 44 0.75 3.59 13.81
N SER A 45 1.98 3.06 13.67
CA SER A 45 2.97 3.59 12.73
C SER A 45 2.45 3.54 11.28
N PHE A 46 1.94 2.38 10.88
CA PHE A 46 1.42 2.12 9.54
C PHE A 46 0.27 3.07 9.18
N GLN A 47 -0.70 3.23 10.09
CA GLN A 47 -1.84 4.14 9.91
C GLN A 47 -1.40 5.60 9.77
N LYS A 48 -0.47 6.06 10.63
CA LYS A 48 0.03 7.44 10.58
C LYS A 48 0.81 7.73 9.31
N VAL A 49 1.62 6.79 8.85
CA VAL A 49 2.38 6.97 7.63
C VAL A 49 1.49 6.88 6.38
N ALA A 50 0.41 6.09 6.41
CA ALA A 50 -0.61 6.12 5.36
C ALA A 50 -1.16 7.54 5.17
N ILE A 51 -1.48 8.26 6.25
CA ILE A 51 -1.93 9.66 6.17
C ILE A 51 -0.87 10.57 5.50
N CYS A 52 0.41 10.45 5.87
CA CYS A 52 1.46 11.27 5.27
C CYS A 52 1.67 11.02 3.76
N CYS A 53 1.11 9.95 3.16
CA CYS A 53 1.13 9.76 1.72
C CYS A 53 0.40 10.88 0.95
N THR A 54 -0.52 11.58 1.63
CA THR A 54 -1.32 12.67 1.06
C THR A 54 -0.72 14.05 1.30
N ALA A 55 0.41 14.16 2.03
CA ALA A 55 1.12 15.40 2.26
C ALA A 55 1.42 16.13 0.93
N MET A 56 1.37 17.45 0.92
CA MET A 56 1.78 18.27 -0.22
C MET A 56 3.29 18.20 -0.45
N HIS A 57 4.08 18.06 0.61
CA HIS A 57 5.53 17.94 0.52
C HIS A 57 5.95 16.60 -0.12
N ARG A 58 6.54 16.68 -1.31
CA ARG A 58 6.92 15.52 -2.13
C ARG A 58 7.85 14.53 -1.40
N GLY A 59 8.84 15.04 -0.67
CA GLY A 59 9.84 14.21 0.03
C GLY A 59 9.18 13.34 1.10
N ALA A 60 8.62 13.98 2.13
CA ALA A 60 7.72 13.39 3.13
C ALA A 60 6.73 12.33 2.58
N ALA A 61 5.96 12.66 1.53
CA ALA A 61 5.02 11.71 0.95
C ALA A 61 5.70 10.46 0.35
N LEU A 62 6.81 10.63 -0.37
CA LEU A 62 7.56 9.50 -0.94
C LEU A 62 8.32 8.67 0.11
N ALA A 63 8.78 9.31 1.18
CA ALA A 63 9.40 8.63 2.32
C ALA A 63 8.35 7.77 3.06
N ALA A 64 7.16 8.32 3.28
CA ALA A 64 6.00 7.62 3.81
C ALA A 64 5.64 6.37 2.99
N MET A 65 5.46 6.54 1.68
CA MET A 65 5.18 5.43 0.78
C MET A 65 6.30 4.39 0.74
N SER A 66 7.55 4.80 0.93
CA SER A 66 8.68 3.88 0.99
C SER A 66 8.66 3.03 2.25
N TYR A 67 8.27 3.58 3.40
CA TYR A 67 8.05 2.79 4.61
C TYR A 67 6.90 1.80 4.47
N LEU A 68 5.75 2.21 3.91
CA LEU A 68 4.61 1.31 3.70
C LEU A 68 5.00 0.15 2.78
N SER A 69 5.68 0.46 1.66
CA SER A 69 6.16 -0.56 0.73
C SER A 69 7.20 -1.49 1.38
N CYS A 70 8.06 -0.95 2.26
CA CYS A 70 9.04 -1.72 3.03
C CYS A 70 8.34 -2.72 3.98
N PHE A 71 7.33 -2.25 4.74
CA PHE A 71 6.55 -3.10 5.63
C PHE A 71 5.83 -4.22 4.88
N LEU A 72 5.19 -3.89 3.76
CA LEU A 72 4.49 -4.87 2.92
C LEU A 72 5.47 -5.88 2.30
N ASP A 73 6.65 -5.45 1.83
CA ASP A 73 7.65 -6.36 1.25
C ASP A 73 8.17 -7.37 2.27
N VAL A 74 8.49 -6.91 3.48
CA VAL A 74 8.98 -7.76 4.58
C VAL A 74 7.86 -8.70 5.05
N GLY A 75 6.62 -8.19 5.14
CA GLY A 75 5.43 -9.01 5.43
C GLY A 75 5.18 -10.10 4.39
N LEU A 76 5.27 -9.76 3.10
CA LEU A 76 5.16 -10.69 1.98
C LEU A 76 6.24 -11.76 2.01
N ALA A 77 7.50 -11.37 2.21
CA ALA A 77 8.60 -12.31 2.32
C ALA A 77 8.34 -13.32 3.45
N SER A 78 7.90 -12.85 4.62
CA SER A 78 7.56 -13.74 5.72
C SER A 78 6.37 -14.66 5.42
N LEU A 79 5.34 -14.19 4.70
CA LEU A 79 4.19 -15.02 4.32
C LEU A 79 4.57 -16.10 3.31
N LEU A 80 5.45 -15.77 2.36
CA LEU A 80 5.97 -16.73 1.38
C LEU A 80 6.76 -17.85 2.06
N GLU A 81 7.49 -17.54 3.14
CA GLU A 81 8.19 -18.55 3.94
C GLU A 81 7.24 -19.43 4.78
N CYS A 82 6.04 -18.96 5.10
CA CYS A 82 5.07 -19.65 5.97
C CYS A 82 3.88 -20.28 5.21
N MET A 83 4.03 -20.59 3.91
CA MET A 83 2.92 -20.99 3.02
C MET A 83 2.05 -22.18 3.50
N THR A 84 2.54 -23.03 4.40
CA THR A 84 1.82 -24.23 4.86
C THR A 84 1.16 -24.07 6.23
N CYS A 85 1.63 -23.15 7.07
CA CYS A 85 1.06 -22.86 8.40
C CYS A 85 1.60 -21.51 8.89
N ILE A 86 0.69 -20.59 9.24
CA ILE A 86 1.03 -19.31 9.88
C ILE A 86 0.78 -19.48 11.38
N PRO A 87 1.83 -19.60 12.21
CA PRO A 87 1.65 -19.69 13.65
C PRO A 87 1.02 -18.42 14.20
N GLU A 88 0.10 -18.56 15.16
CA GLU A 88 -0.40 -17.42 15.94
C GLU A 88 0.76 -16.74 16.67
N GLY A 89 0.76 -15.41 16.69
CA GLY A 89 1.85 -14.62 17.28
C GLY A 89 3.11 -14.53 16.41
N SER A 90 3.12 -15.12 15.21
CA SER A 90 4.19 -14.89 14.23
C SER A 90 4.12 -13.49 13.63
N PHE A 91 5.24 -13.00 13.11
CA PHE A 91 5.27 -11.75 12.34
C PHE A 91 4.30 -11.76 11.15
N SER A 92 4.12 -12.91 10.49
CA SER A 92 3.15 -13.08 9.40
C SER A 92 1.71 -12.86 9.86
N SER A 93 1.31 -13.45 10.99
CA SER A 93 -0.02 -13.23 11.57
C SER A 93 -0.23 -11.76 11.96
N MET A 94 0.78 -11.14 12.56
CA MET A 94 0.75 -9.72 12.93
C MET A 94 0.62 -8.82 11.69
N ALA A 95 1.39 -9.07 10.63
CA ALA A 95 1.31 -8.30 9.40
C ALA A 95 -0.08 -8.41 8.74
N ILE A 96 -0.69 -9.61 8.73
CA ILE A 96 -2.07 -9.81 8.27
C ILE A 96 -3.05 -8.98 9.10
N GLN A 97 -2.92 -9.00 10.43
CA GLN A 97 -3.80 -8.24 11.32
C GLN A 97 -3.68 -6.73 11.10
N VAL A 98 -2.45 -6.19 11.05
CA VAL A 98 -2.19 -4.78 10.78
C VAL A 98 -2.85 -4.33 9.47
N ILE A 99 -2.71 -5.13 8.41
CA ILE A 99 -3.29 -4.83 7.10
C ILE A 99 -4.80 -4.97 7.12
N SER A 100 -5.34 -5.98 7.79
CA SER A 100 -6.79 -6.16 7.95
C SER A 100 -7.44 -4.95 8.62
N HIS A 101 -6.83 -4.41 9.68
CA HIS A 101 -7.35 -3.24 10.40
C HIS A 101 -7.09 -1.90 9.69
N SER A 102 -6.00 -1.80 8.93
CA SER A 102 -5.54 -0.51 8.37
C SER A 102 -5.68 -0.41 6.85
N GLY A 103 -6.12 -1.48 6.18
CA GLY A 103 -6.13 -1.61 4.72
C GLY A 103 -7.05 -0.61 4.03
N GLU A 104 -8.23 -0.35 4.61
CA GLU A 104 -9.16 0.66 4.09
C GLU A 104 -8.51 2.05 4.07
N GLY A 105 -7.95 2.47 5.20
CA GLY A 105 -7.24 3.74 5.32
C GLY A 105 -6.03 3.81 4.40
N LEU A 106 -5.28 2.72 4.23
CA LEU A 106 -4.16 2.64 3.29
C LEU A 106 -4.62 2.88 1.85
N VAL A 107 -5.61 2.13 1.38
CA VAL A 107 -6.11 2.24 -0.01
C VAL A 107 -6.68 3.63 -0.25
N SER A 108 -7.47 4.16 0.69
CA SER A 108 -8.01 5.52 0.62
C SER A 108 -6.90 6.57 0.48
N ASN A 109 -5.86 6.51 1.32
CA ASN A 109 -4.76 7.48 1.27
C ASN A 109 -3.91 7.34 0.00
N VAL A 110 -3.71 6.12 -0.51
CA VAL A 110 -2.97 5.87 -1.76
C VAL A 110 -3.73 6.40 -2.98
N VAL A 111 -5.06 6.22 -3.02
CA VAL A 111 -5.92 6.78 -4.07
C VAL A 111 -5.92 8.31 -3.98
N TYR A 112 -6.13 8.86 -2.79
CA TYR A 112 -6.15 10.31 -2.58
C TYR A 112 -4.80 10.98 -2.91
N ALA A 113 -3.68 10.31 -2.65
CA ALA A 113 -2.35 10.80 -3.02
C ALA A 113 -2.16 10.99 -4.53
N LEU A 114 -2.94 10.29 -5.38
CA LEU A 114 -2.91 10.44 -6.83
C LEU A 114 -3.75 11.64 -7.32
N LEU A 115 -4.55 12.24 -6.44
CA LEU A 115 -5.29 13.47 -6.70
C LEU A 115 -4.53 14.72 -6.20
N GLY A 116 -3.48 14.52 -5.40
CA GLY A 116 -2.72 15.60 -4.78
C GLY A 116 -1.67 16.25 -5.68
N VAL A 117 -1.07 17.32 -5.18
CA VAL A 117 0.05 18.00 -5.86
C VAL A 117 1.21 17.03 -6.11
N SER A 118 1.82 17.10 -7.29
CA SER A 118 2.88 16.17 -7.70
C SER A 118 2.46 14.69 -7.76
N ALA A 119 1.18 14.37 -8.00
CA ALA A 119 0.66 13.01 -8.16
C ALA A 119 1.54 12.10 -9.02
N MET A 120 2.06 12.63 -10.14
CA MET A 120 2.93 11.90 -11.07
C MET A 120 4.22 11.36 -10.43
N SER A 121 4.75 12.05 -9.43
CA SER A 121 5.92 11.55 -8.69
C SER A 121 5.60 10.35 -7.80
N ARG A 122 4.32 10.16 -7.45
CA ARG A 122 3.82 9.14 -6.51
C ARG A 122 3.33 7.88 -7.23
N VAL A 123 2.92 7.99 -8.49
CA VAL A 123 2.37 6.90 -9.34
C VAL A 123 3.11 5.57 -9.16
N HIS A 124 4.43 5.57 -9.24
CA HIS A 124 5.19 4.33 -9.13
C HIS A 124 5.05 3.67 -7.76
N LYS A 125 5.16 4.46 -6.68
CA LYS A 125 5.06 3.96 -5.31
C LYS A 125 3.63 3.53 -4.97
N CYS A 126 2.62 4.27 -5.41
CA CYS A 126 1.22 3.87 -5.29
C CYS A 126 0.97 2.52 -5.96
N ALA A 127 1.40 2.34 -7.22
CA ALA A 127 1.23 1.08 -7.94
C ALA A 127 1.99 -0.08 -7.26
N THR A 128 3.18 0.17 -6.73
CA THR A 128 3.94 -0.84 -5.96
C THR A 128 3.22 -1.26 -4.68
N ILE A 129 2.75 -0.30 -3.87
CA ILE A 129 2.01 -0.58 -2.64
C ILE A 129 0.74 -1.38 -2.94
N LEU A 130 -0.02 -0.98 -3.96
CA LEU A 130 -1.23 -1.67 -4.39
C LEU A 130 -0.93 -3.10 -4.88
N GLN A 131 0.14 -3.31 -5.65
CA GLN A 131 0.59 -4.65 -6.06
C GLN A 131 0.94 -5.53 -4.85
N GLN A 132 1.71 -4.99 -3.90
CA GLN A 132 2.10 -5.72 -2.70
C GLN A 132 0.88 -6.07 -1.84
N LEU A 133 -0.04 -5.12 -1.63
CA LEU A 133 -1.28 -5.35 -0.90
C LEU A 133 -2.13 -6.44 -1.56
N ALA A 134 -2.27 -6.39 -2.89
CA ALA A 134 -2.98 -7.41 -3.66
C ALA A 134 -2.32 -8.79 -3.52
N ALA A 135 -0.99 -8.86 -3.58
CA ALA A 135 -0.25 -10.11 -3.36
C ALA A 135 -0.46 -10.67 -1.94
N MET A 136 -0.52 -9.83 -0.91
CA MET A 136 -0.81 -10.27 0.47
C MET A 136 -2.23 -10.82 0.61
N CYS A 137 -3.20 -10.17 -0.03
CA CYS A 137 -4.58 -10.68 -0.08
C CYS A 137 -4.63 -12.05 -0.78
N SER A 138 -3.99 -12.19 -1.95
CA SER A 138 -3.95 -13.45 -2.70
C SER A 138 -3.25 -14.59 -1.96
N LEU A 139 -2.20 -14.32 -1.17
CA LEU A 139 -1.56 -15.33 -0.33
C LEU A 139 -2.45 -15.73 0.85
N SER A 140 -3.06 -14.75 1.51
CA SER A 140 -3.88 -14.99 2.70
C SER A 140 -5.12 -15.84 2.40
N GLU A 141 -5.68 -15.74 1.18
CA GLU A 141 -6.78 -16.60 0.72
C GLU A 141 -6.47 -18.09 0.74
N ARG A 142 -5.19 -18.47 0.63
CA ARG A 142 -4.73 -19.86 0.63
C ARG A 142 -4.47 -20.39 2.04
N THR A 143 -4.73 -19.58 3.07
CA THR A 143 -4.41 -19.89 4.47
C THR A 143 -5.67 -19.83 5.34
N THR A 144 -5.54 -20.27 6.60
CA THR A 144 -6.59 -20.13 7.62
C THR A 144 -6.95 -18.67 7.92
N TRP A 145 -6.11 -17.71 7.51
CA TRP A 145 -6.30 -16.27 7.73
C TRP A 145 -7.15 -15.57 6.66
N LYS A 146 -7.75 -16.33 5.72
CA LYS A 146 -8.68 -15.79 4.71
C LYS A 146 -9.82 -14.97 5.32
N THR A 147 -10.26 -15.31 6.53
CA THR A 147 -11.32 -14.56 7.24
C THR A 147 -10.90 -13.15 7.64
N ASN A 148 -9.60 -12.89 7.75
CA ASN A 148 -9.05 -11.61 8.18
C ASN A 148 -8.59 -10.78 6.98
N LEU A 149 -7.93 -11.41 6.01
CA LEU A 149 -7.43 -10.73 4.82
C LEU A 149 -7.68 -11.60 3.58
N CYS A 150 -8.45 -11.07 2.63
CA CYS A 150 -8.77 -11.76 1.40
C CYS A 150 -9.01 -10.78 0.25
N TRP A 151 -9.31 -11.33 -0.93
CA TRP A 151 -9.63 -10.52 -2.09
C TRP A 151 -10.86 -9.64 -1.89
N GLU A 152 -11.87 -10.13 -1.15
CA GLU A 152 -13.07 -9.35 -0.84
C GLU A 152 -12.76 -8.14 0.03
N SER A 153 -11.80 -8.25 0.96
CA SER A 153 -11.32 -7.11 1.74
C SER A 153 -10.77 -6.02 0.83
N LEU A 154 -9.90 -6.39 -0.12
CA LEU A 154 -9.32 -5.44 -1.08
C LEU A 154 -10.38 -4.81 -2.00
N HIS A 155 -11.36 -5.60 -2.45
CA HIS A 155 -12.49 -5.09 -3.22
C HIS A 155 -13.29 -4.05 -2.42
N GLY A 156 -13.69 -4.38 -1.18
CA GLY A 156 -14.40 -3.46 -0.30
C GLY A 156 -13.62 -2.18 -0.05
N TRP A 157 -12.32 -2.27 0.24
CA TRP A 157 -11.48 -1.09 0.48
C TRP A 157 -11.34 -0.20 -0.75
N LEU A 158 -11.13 -0.77 -1.94
CA LEU A 158 -11.06 0.01 -3.16
C LEU A 158 -12.40 0.66 -3.49
N HIS A 159 -13.50 -0.09 -3.31
CA HIS A 159 -14.84 0.43 -3.49
C HIS A 159 -15.11 1.61 -2.56
N SER A 160 -14.88 1.46 -1.25
CA SER A 160 -15.02 2.53 -0.26
C SER A 160 -14.14 3.73 -0.60
N ALA A 161 -12.86 3.51 -0.93
CA ALA A 161 -11.92 4.58 -1.24
C ALA A 161 -12.37 5.44 -2.42
N VAL A 162 -12.86 4.82 -3.49
CA VAL A 162 -13.31 5.51 -4.70
C VAL A 162 -14.63 6.24 -4.47
N HIS A 163 -15.58 5.63 -3.77
CA HIS A 163 -16.89 6.24 -3.50
C HIS A 163 -16.86 7.29 -2.38
N ALA A 164 -15.84 7.29 -1.52
CA ALA A 164 -15.62 8.32 -0.51
C ALA A 164 -14.95 9.58 -1.09
N LEU A 165 -14.47 9.55 -2.34
CA LEU A 165 -13.95 10.75 -2.99
C LEU A 165 -15.07 11.78 -3.19
N PRO A 166 -14.81 13.07 -2.91
CA PRO A 166 -15.77 14.11 -3.23
C PRO A 166 -16.15 14.09 -4.71
N VAL A 167 -17.43 14.38 -5.00
CA VAL A 167 -18.04 14.22 -6.34
C VAL A 167 -17.37 15.10 -7.40
N GLU A 168 -16.59 16.10 -6.98
CA GLU A 168 -15.85 17.01 -7.84
C GLU A 168 -14.56 16.39 -8.39
N TYR A 169 -14.06 15.30 -7.77
CA TYR A 169 -12.83 14.64 -8.20
C TYR A 169 -13.02 13.61 -9.30
N LEU A 170 -14.22 13.02 -9.41
CA LEU A 170 -14.52 11.97 -10.37
C LEU A 170 -15.56 12.43 -11.39
N ASN A 171 -15.40 11.99 -12.64
CA ASN A 171 -16.41 12.19 -13.66
C ASN A 171 -17.64 11.31 -13.38
N GLN A 172 -18.79 11.69 -13.93
CA GLN A 172 -20.02 10.90 -13.79
C GLN A 172 -19.83 9.49 -14.35
N GLY A 173 -20.10 8.46 -13.55
CA GLY A 173 -19.94 7.06 -13.93
C GLY A 173 -18.50 6.51 -13.81
N GLU A 174 -17.54 7.35 -13.44
CA GLU A 174 -16.13 6.96 -13.35
C GLU A 174 -15.90 5.98 -12.20
N ALA A 175 -16.49 6.24 -11.03
CA ALA A 175 -16.36 5.40 -9.84
C ALA A 175 -16.77 3.94 -10.10
N GLU A 176 -17.90 3.75 -10.79
CA GLU A 176 -18.48 2.44 -11.12
C GLU A 176 -17.61 1.67 -12.11
N SER A 177 -16.94 2.37 -13.02
CA SER A 177 -16.05 1.77 -14.01
C SER A 177 -14.64 1.48 -13.48
N LEU A 178 -14.16 2.30 -12.55
CA LEU A 178 -12.78 2.28 -12.07
C LEU A 178 -12.50 1.02 -11.24
N VAL A 179 -13.36 0.73 -10.26
CA VAL A 179 -13.20 -0.39 -9.33
C VAL A 179 -13.00 -1.75 -10.05
N PRO A 180 -13.87 -2.18 -10.98
CA PRO A 180 -13.70 -3.48 -11.66
C PRO A 180 -12.45 -3.52 -12.55
N VAL A 181 -12.09 -2.41 -13.20
CA VAL A 181 -10.90 -2.32 -14.06
C VAL A 181 -9.63 -2.44 -13.23
N TRP A 182 -9.56 -1.71 -12.12
CA TRP A 182 -8.41 -1.73 -11.22
C TRP A 182 -8.26 -3.08 -10.52
N LEU A 183 -9.35 -3.70 -10.05
CA LEU A 183 -9.29 -5.04 -9.46
C LEU A 183 -8.73 -6.08 -10.42
N LYS A 184 -9.16 -6.07 -11.69
CA LYS A 184 -8.61 -6.97 -12.70
C LYS A 184 -7.11 -6.76 -12.90
N ALA A 185 -6.66 -5.50 -12.90
CA ALA A 185 -5.24 -5.17 -13.01
C ALA A 185 -4.44 -5.58 -11.75
N LEU A 186 -5.02 -5.40 -10.57
CA LEU A 186 -4.44 -5.82 -9.29
C LEU A 186 -4.24 -7.33 -9.24
N ALA A 187 -5.21 -8.12 -9.72
CA ALA A 187 -5.08 -9.58 -9.76
C ALA A 187 -3.90 -10.02 -10.64
N GLY A 188 -3.77 -9.42 -11.83
CA GLY A 188 -2.62 -9.67 -12.70
C GLY A 188 -1.30 -9.22 -12.08
N ALA A 189 -1.27 -8.05 -11.45
CA ALA A 189 -0.08 -7.53 -10.80
C ALA A 189 0.35 -8.38 -9.58
N ALA A 190 -0.60 -8.89 -8.81
CA ALA A 190 -0.36 -9.80 -7.69
C ALA A 190 0.27 -11.11 -8.19
N SER A 191 -0.30 -11.73 -9.23
CA SER A 191 0.26 -12.96 -9.84
C SER A 191 1.70 -12.75 -10.29
N ASP A 192 1.94 -11.69 -11.07
CA ASP A 192 3.29 -11.33 -11.54
C ASP A 192 4.29 -11.18 -10.37
N TYR A 193 3.87 -10.53 -9.29
CA TYR A 193 4.72 -10.32 -8.12
C TYR A 193 5.05 -11.65 -7.43
N LEU A 194 4.05 -12.48 -7.18
CA LEU A 194 4.24 -13.77 -6.51
C LEU A 194 5.10 -14.72 -7.35
N GLU A 195 4.86 -14.81 -8.65
CA GLU A 195 5.68 -15.58 -9.59
C GLU A 195 7.14 -15.12 -9.59
N SER A 196 7.38 -13.80 -9.59
CA SER A 196 8.74 -13.26 -9.55
C SER A 196 9.49 -13.65 -8.27
N LYS A 197 8.79 -13.78 -7.13
CA LYS A 197 9.40 -14.18 -5.86
C LYS A 197 9.58 -15.68 -5.72
N SER A 198 8.75 -16.49 -6.38
CA SER A 198 8.88 -17.95 -6.40
C SER A 198 9.99 -18.45 -7.32
N CYS A 199 10.26 -17.77 -8.44
CA CYS A 199 11.22 -18.23 -9.45
C CYS A 199 12.68 -17.79 -9.20
N ASP A 200 12.92 -16.69 -8.48
CA ASP A 200 14.21 -15.99 -8.52
C ASP A 200 15.18 -16.30 -7.36
N GLY A 201 15.00 -17.43 -6.66
CA GLY A 201 15.98 -17.97 -5.70
C GLY A 201 16.55 -16.95 -4.71
N GLY A 202 15.74 -15.98 -4.27
CA GLY A 202 16.10 -14.97 -3.27
C GLY A 202 17.12 -13.89 -3.67
N LYS A 203 17.52 -13.71 -4.94
CA LYS A 203 18.64 -12.82 -5.30
C LYS A 203 18.36 -11.55 -6.11
N SER A 204 17.13 -11.34 -6.59
CA SER A 204 16.80 -10.15 -7.39
C SER A 204 15.86 -9.18 -6.68
N ASN A 205 16.38 -8.02 -6.30
CA ASN A 205 15.61 -6.92 -5.68
C ASN A 205 14.87 -6.02 -6.70
N TYR A 206 14.71 -6.44 -7.96
CA TYR A 206 14.23 -5.57 -9.04
C TYR A 206 12.79 -5.86 -9.56
N GLY A 207 12.02 -6.69 -8.86
CA GLY A 207 10.80 -7.33 -9.38
C GLY A 207 9.48 -6.53 -9.40
N HIS A 208 9.41 -5.30 -8.88
CA HIS A 208 8.14 -4.56 -8.89
C HIS A 208 7.78 -4.07 -10.29
N MET A 209 6.50 -4.23 -10.66
CA MET A 209 5.97 -3.73 -11.94
C MET A 209 6.64 -4.29 -13.22
N GLN A 210 7.40 -5.40 -13.12
CA GLN A 210 8.11 -6.00 -14.26
C GLN A 210 7.25 -6.93 -15.12
N GLY A 211 6.19 -7.50 -14.56
CA GLY A 211 5.26 -8.36 -15.29
C GLY A 211 4.22 -7.58 -16.10
N LYS A 212 3.43 -8.31 -16.91
CA LYS A 212 2.41 -7.70 -17.78
C LYS A 212 1.31 -7.03 -16.95
N GLY A 213 0.80 -7.69 -15.92
CA GLY A 213 -0.19 -7.16 -14.98
C GLY A 213 0.34 -5.95 -14.21
N GLY A 214 1.58 -6.02 -13.71
CA GLY A 214 2.23 -4.90 -13.03
C GLY A 214 2.34 -3.65 -13.92
N ARG A 215 2.72 -3.82 -15.19
CA ARG A 215 2.75 -2.71 -16.16
C ARG A 215 1.36 -2.14 -16.46
N VAL A 216 0.33 -2.99 -16.53
CA VAL A 216 -1.06 -2.55 -16.72
C VAL A 216 -1.54 -1.75 -15.51
N LEU A 217 -1.31 -2.23 -14.28
CA LEU A 217 -1.65 -1.50 -13.06
C LEU A 217 -0.98 -0.13 -13.02
N LYS A 218 0.33 -0.07 -13.27
CA LYS A 218 1.08 1.20 -13.29
C LYS A 218 0.53 2.19 -14.33
N ARG A 219 0.10 1.68 -15.49
CA ARG A 219 -0.52 2.50 -16.54
C ARG A 219 -1.85 3.08 -16.07
N LEU A 220 -2.74 2.26 -15.51
CA LEU A 220 -4.05 2.71 -15.01
C LEU A 220 -3.91 3.73 -13.89
N VAL A 221 -3.01 3.48 -12.93
CA VAL A 221 -2.69 4.42 -11.85
C VAL A 221 -2.16 5.75 -12.39
N ARG A 222 -1.35 5.70 -13.44
CA ARG A 222 -0.86 6.91 -14.13
C ARG A 222 -1.99 7.65 -14.85
N GLU A 223 -2.79 6.94 -15.63
CA GLU A 223 -3.92 7.52 -16.38
C GLU A 223 -4.90 8.23 -15.44
N PHE A 224 -5.22 7.62 -14.30
CA PHE A 224 -6.02 8.26 -13.25
C PHE A 224 -5.38 9.56 -12.72
N ALA A 225 -4.09 9.51 -12.36
CA ALA A 225 -3.38 10.70 -11.89
C ALA A 225 -3.29 11.81 -12.95
N ASP A 226 -3.09 11.45 -14.23
CA ASP A 226 -3.01 12.40 -15.33
C ASP A 226 -4.38 13.03 -15.64
N ASN A 227 -5.47 12.25 -15.61
CA ASN A 227 -6.84 12.73 -15.86
C ASN A 227 -7.32 13.71 -14.79
N HIS A 228 -6.84 13.58 -13.55
CA HIS A 228 -7.25 14.43 -12.42
C HIS A 228 -6.24 15.54 -12.08
N ARG A 229 -5.14 15.64 -12.83
CA ARG A 229 -4.08 16.64 -12.63
C ARG A 229 -4.54 18.09 -12.82
N ASN A 230 -5.65 18.30 -13.53
CA ASN A 230 -6.10 19.61 -14.00
C ASN A 230 -7.46 20.05 -13.44
N VAL A 231 -8.01 19.38 -12.41
CA VAL A 231 -9.13 19.99 -11.68
C VAL A 231 -8.54 21.21 -10.98
N PRO A 232 -8.90 22.45 -11.38
CA PRO A 232 -8.37 23.63 -10.74
C PRO A 232 -8.73 23.51 -9.26
N ASN A 233 -7.75 23.72 -8.38
CA ASN A 233 -8.06 24.00 -6.98
C ASN A 233 -9.10 25.13 -6.99
N LEU A 234 -10.36 24.80 -6.72
CA LEU A 234 -11.37 25.79 -6.36
C LEU A 234 -11.01 26.27 -4.96
N THR A 235 -10.04 27.18 -4.92
CA THR A 235 -9.71 28.03 -3.78
C THR A 235 -9.63 29.45 -4.28
#